data_AF-A0A399EV71-F1
#
_entry.id   AF-A0A399EV71-F1
#
_cell.length_a   1.000
_cell.length_b   1.000
_cell.length_c   1.000
_cell.angle_alpha   90.00
_cell.angle_beta   90.00
_cell.angle_gamma   90.00
#
_symmetry.space_group_name_H-M   'P 1'
#
loop_
_entity.id
_entity.type
_entity.pdbx_description
1 polymer ?
#
loop_
_entity_poly.entity_id
_entity_poly.type
_entity_poly.pdbx_seq_one_letter_code
_entity_poly.pdbx_strand_id
1 'polypeptide(L)'
;MREWFVLGALGLAGLGALALQQQAAEVVVQTSEHQGYGQYLTDAQGRSLYLFTNDSKNTSNCYDQCAQNWPPLLVKDKPVAGKGVAASLLGTTQRRNDTLQATYNGWPLYYFARDQKAGDTNGQGVGGVWFLVSPYGVAIKPPQPSPAATPATPEPMVAAAQNPELMRAGEAAFKANCAMCHGEQGRGNPALAENRKLQDADFVIRQVLRGSRYMPAFGDRLSDREIAAIITFIRNSWGNNYGTVTEGMVKTRR
;
A
#
# COMPACT_ATOMS: atom_id res chain seq x y z
N MET A 1 -27.09 -78.62 -45.91
CA MET A 1 -27.63 -77.36 -46.47
C MET A 1 -28.54 -76.72 -45.43
N ARG A 2 -28.48 -75.39 -45.33
CA ARG A 2 -29.28 -74.46 -44.52
C ARG A 2 -28.64 -73.96 -43.23
N GLU A 3 -28.05 -72.78 -43.43
CA GLU A 3 -27.65 -71.72 -42.54
C GLU A 3 -28.67 -71.38 -41.47
N TRP A 4 -28.17 -70.98 -40.30
CA TRP A 4 -28.81 -70.02 -39.40
C TRP A 4 -27.74 -69.08 -38.84
N PHE A 5 -27.84 -67.80 -39.22
CA PHE A 5 -27.15 -66.67 -38.61
C PHE A 5 -27.84 -66.31 -37.29
N VAL A 6 -27.11 -66.08 -36.20
CA VAL A 6 -27.46 -65.05 -35.20
C VAL A 6 -26.19 -64.44 -34.59
N LEU A 7 -25.90 -63.22 -35.06
CA LEU A 7 -25.37 -62.04 -34.37
C LEU A 7 -25.01 -62.19 -32.88
N GLY A 8 -23.71 -62.22 -32.58
CA GLY A 8 -23.15 -61.98 -31.24
C GLY A 8 -22.79 -60.50 -31.06
N ALA A 9 -23.38 -59.88 -30.05
CA ALA A 9 -23.26 -58.46 -29.72
C ALA A 9 -21.82 -58.03 -29.40
N LEU A 10 -21.31 -57.02 -30.12
CA LEU A 10 -20.16 -56.23 -29.69
C LEU A 10 -20.58 -55.34 -28.51
N GLY A 11 -20.21 -55.76 -27.29
CA GLY A 11 -20.21 -54.90 -26.12
C GLY A 11 -19.19 -53.79 -26.28
N LEU A 12 -19.63 -52.59 -26.62
CA LEU A 12 -18.84 -51.37 -26.55
C LEU A 12 -18.53 -51.09 -25.08
N ALA A 13 -17.28 -51.32 -24.70
CA ALA A 13 -16.71 -50.84 -23.45
C ALA A 13 -16.85 -49.31 -23.42
N GLY A 14 -17.77 -48.82 -22.59
CA GLY A 14 -17.90 -47.40 -22.29
C GLY A 14 -16.65 -46.92 -21.57
N LEU A 15 -15.68 -46.39 -22.33
CA LEU A 15 -14.64 -45.53 -21.80
C LEU A 15 -15.34 -44.26 -21.30
N GLY A 16 -15.68 -44.24 -20.01
CA GLY A 16 -16.10 -43.04 -19.33
C GLY A 16 -14.99 -42.01 -19.44
N ALA A 17 -15.14 -41.08 -20.37
CA ALA A 17 -14.33 -39.88 -20.43
C ALA A 17 -14.60 -39.12 -19.12
N LEU A 18 -13.67 -39.23 -18.17
CA LEU A 18 -13.53 -38.28 -17.08
C LEU A 18 -13.30 -36.92 -17.73
N ALA A 19 -14.38 -36.17 -17.95
CA ALA A 19 -14.30 -34.77 -18.25
C ALA A 19 -13.63 -34.12 -17.04
N LEU A 20 -12.33 -33.84 -17.16
CA LEU A 20 -11.63 -32.89 -16.30
C LEU A 20 -12.38 -31.57 -16.47
N GLN A 21 -13.35 -31.33 -15.59
CA GLN A 21 -13.94 -30.01 -15.42
C GLN A 21 -12.79 -29.10 -15.03
N GLN A 22 -12.28 -28.38 -16.00
CA GLN A 22 -11.26 -27.37 -15.81
C GLN A 22 -11.93 -26.27 -15.00
N GLN A 23 -11.83 -26.38 -13.67
CA GLN A 23 -12.31 -25.38 -12.74
C GLN A 23 -11.69 -24.06 -13.22
N ALA A 24 -12.54 -23.06 -13.50
CA ALA A 24 -12.04 -21.75 -13.88
C ALA A 24 -11.13 -21.28 -12.75
N ALA A 25 -9.87 -20.99 -13.09
CA ALA A 25 -8.87 -20.66 -12.08
C ALA A 25 -9.35 -19.47 -11.26
N GLU A 26 -9.45 -19.68 -9.95
CA GLU A 26 -9.83 -18.65 -9.01
C GLU A 26 -8.79 -17.53 -9.02
N VAL A 27 -9.26 -16.28 -9.11
CA VAL A 27 -8.36 -15.13 -9.13
C VAL A 27 -7.90 -14.86 -7.71
N VAL A 28 -6.64 -15.17 -7.43
CA VAL A 28 -5.98 -14.85 -6.17
C VAL A 28 -5.22 -13.54 -6.33
N VAL A 29 -5.45 -12.61 -5.40
CA VAL A 29 -4.67 -11.38 -5.26
C VAL A 29 -3.76 -11.52 -4.05
N GLN A 30 -2.46 -11.32 -4.24
CA GLN A 30 -1.43 -11.45 -3.21
C GLN A 30 -0.48 -10.24 -3.24
N THR A 31 0.52 -10.22 -2.37
CA THR A 31 1.59 -9.21 -2.38
C THR A 31 2.90 -9.80 -2.89
N SER A 32 3.61 -9.04 -3.72
CA SER A 32 5.04 -9.21 -4.01
C SER A 32 5.83 -8.02 -3.48
N GLU A 33 7.15 -8.12 -3.46
CA GLU A 33 8.05 -7.04 -3.05
C GLU A 33 8.92 -6.59 -4.23
N HIS A 34 9.10 -5.28 -4.37
CA HIS A 34 9.97 -4.68 -5.38
C HIS A 34 10.95 -3.73 -4.71
N GLN A 35 12.23 -3.82 -5.09
CA GLN A 35 13.25 -2.88 -4.63
C GLN A 35 12.90 -1.46 -5.10
N GLY A 36 12.48 -0.59 -4.17
CA GLY A 36 12.14 0.81 -4.45
C GLY A 36 10.65 1.16 -4.38
N TYR A 37 9.74 0.19 -4.46
CA TYR A 37 8.29 0.43 -4.29
C TYR A 37 7.71 -0.27 -3.07
N GLY A 38 8.48 -1.16 -2.43
CA GLY A 38 8.02 -1.95 -1.30
C GLY A 38 7.05 -3.03 -1.74
N GLN A 39 6.11 -3.39 -0.87
CA GLN A 39 5.08 -4.38 -1.19
C GLN A 39 4.02 -3.81 -2.12
N TYR A 40 3.64 -4.58 -3.12
CA TYR A 40 2.60 -4.24 -4.09
C TYR A 40 1.75 -5.46 -4.44
N LEU A 41 0.53 -5.23 -4.92
CA LEU A 41 -0.38 -6.29 -5.29
C LEU A 41 0.03 -6.96 -6.60
N THR A 42 -0.07 -8.29 -6.61
CA THR A 42 0.08 -9.15 -7.78
C THR A 42 -1.04 -10.17 -7.82
N ASP A 43 -1.22 -10.84 -8.97
CA ASP A 43 -1.99 -12.09 -9.01
C ASP A 43 -1.16 -13.30 -8.55
N ALA A 44 -1.77 -14.50 -8.56
CA ALA A 44 -1.08 -15.76 -8.25
C ALA A 44 0.17 -16.02 -9.09
N GLN A 45 0.23 -15.48 -10.32
CA GLN A 45 1.38 -15.63 -11.22
C GLN A 45 2.45 -14.55 -11.01
N GLY A 46 2.25 -13.62 -10.08
CA GLY A 46 3.19 -12.53 -9.80
C GLY A 46 3.11 -11.38 -10.81
N ARG A 47 2.05 -11.29 -11.61
CA ARG A 47 1.83 -10.13 -12.50
C ARG A 47 1.35 -8.94 -11.69
N SER A 48 1.96 -7.78 -11.91
CA SER A 48 1.66 -6.53 -11.21
C SER A 48 0.24 -6.04 -11.42
N LEU A 49 -0.39 -5.59 -10.34
CA LEU A 49 -1.72 -4.99 -10.35
C LEU A 49 -1.63 -3.49 -10.08
N TYR A 50 -2.35 -2.72 -10.89
CA TYR A 50 -2.36 -1.28 -10.89
C TYR A 50 -3.76 -0.73 -10.60
N LEU A 51 -3.80 0.51 -10.11
CA LEU A 51 -4.99 1.32 -10.05
C LEU A 51 -4.85 2.55 -10.95
N PHE A 52 -5.99 3.05 -11.41
CA PHE A 52 -6.10 4.27 -12.21
C PHE A 52 -6.65 5.40 -11.36
N THR A 53 -5.92 6.51 -11.22
CA THR A 53 -6.37 7.63 -10.35
C THR A 53 -7.54 8.42 -10.91
N ASN A 54 -7.86 8.26 -12.20
CA ASN A 54 -9.04 8.87 -12.79
C ASN A 54 -10.30 8.03 -12.58
N ASP A 55 -10.19 6.81 -12.02
CA ASP A 55 -11.35 6.04 -11.57
C ASP A 55 -11.93 6.65 -10.29
N SER A 56 -13.15 6.22 -9.96
CA SER A 56 -13.75 6.41 -8.64
C SER A 56 -13.89 5.07 -7.95
N LYS A 57 -14.18 5.08 -6.64
CA LYS A 57 -14.41 3.83 -5.90
C LYS A 57 -15.54 3.04 -6.56
N ASN A 58 -15.27 1.77 -6.87
CA ASN A 58 -16.16 0.83 -7.53
C ASN A 58 -16.71 1.35 -8.87
N THR A 59 -15.93 2.15 -9.60
CA THR A 59 -16.34 2.63 -10.93
C THR A 59 -15.11 2.88 -11.80
N SER A 60 -15.01 2.11 -12.89
CA SER A 60 -13.96 2.29 -13.91
C SER A 60 -14.35 3.34 -14.92
N ASN A 61 -13.40 4.19 -15.31
CA ASN A 61 -13.41 5.10 -16.47
C ASN A 61 -12.55 4.57 -17.62
N CYS A 62 -11.80 3.48 -17.43
CA CYS A 62 -10.94 2.89 -18.45
C CYS A 62 -11.70 1.87 -19.31
N TYR A 63 -12.05 2.28 -20.54
CA TYR A 63 -12.71 1.44 -21.55
C TYR A 63 -12.00 1.58 -22.91
N ASP A 64 -12.43 0.78 -23.88
CA ASP A 64 -11.95 0.84 -25.27
C ASP A 64 -10.41 0.73 -25.34
N GLN A 65 -9.74 1.67 -26.02
CA GLN A 65 -8.29 1.68 -26.14
C GLN A 65 -7.57 1.72 -24.78
N CYS A 66 -8.18 2.33 -23.76
CA CYS A 66 -7.62 2.30 -22.41
C CYS A 66 -7.56 0.86 -21.89
N ALA A 67 -8.64 0.11 -22.01
CA ALA A 67 -8.72 -1.28 -21.55
C ALA A 67 -7.86 -2.25 -22.38
N GLN A 68 -7.47 -1.88 -23.60
CA GLN A 68 -6.48 -2.66 -24.37
C GLN A 68 -5.06 -2.47 -23.82
N ASN A 69 -4.70 -1.24 -23.43
CA ASN A 69 -3.39 -0.93 -22.86
C ASN A 69 -3.30 -1.28 -21.36
N TRP A 70 -4.44 -1.25 -20.67
CA TRP A 70 -4.62 -1.52 -19.26
C TRP A 70 -5.75 -2.55 -19.07
N PRO A 71 -5.52 -3.83 -19.37
CA PRO A 71 -6.55 -4.85 -19.26
C PRO A 71 -7.11 -4.94 -17.84
N PRO A 72 -8.45 -4.88 -17.64
CA PRO A 72 -9.04 -5.04 -16.31
C PRO A 72 -8.80 -6.45 -15.79
N LEU A 73 -8.59 -6.58 -14.48
CA LEU A 73 -8.59 -7.88 -13.81
C LEU A 73 -10.03 -8.41 -13.73
N LEU A 74 -10.45 -9.13 -14.77
CA LEU A 74 -11.79 -9.72 -14.83
C LEU A 74 -11.90 -10.95 -13.93
N VAL A 75 -13.03 -11.06 -13.25
CA VAL A 75 -13.33 -12.15 -12.31
C VAL A 75 -14.75 -12.66 -12.56
N LYS A 76 -15.05 -13.90 -12.11
CA LYS A 76 -16.42 -14.41 -12.07
C LYS A 76 -17.10 -14.11 -10.74
N ASP A 77 -16.33 -14.18 -9.67
CA ASP A 77 -16.75 -13.99 -8.28
C ASP A 77 -15.75 -13.08 -7.54
N LYS A 78 -16.01 -12.83 -6.26
CA LYS A 78 -15.07 -12.09 -5.42
C LYS A 78 -13.69 -12.78 -5.42
N PRO A 79 -12.59 -12.07 -5.73
CA PRO A 79 -11.25 -12.65 -5.71
C PRO A 79 -10.84 -13.13 -4.31
N VAL A 80 -9.91 -14.06 -4.26
CA VAL A 80 -9.37 -14.64 -3.02
C VAL A 80 -8.15 -13.89 -2.54
N ALA A 81 -8.07 -13.69 -1.22
CA ALA A 81 -6.89 -13.12 -0.59
C ALA A 81 -5.77 -14.16 -0.50
N GLY A 82 -4.67 -13.89 -1.19
CA GLY A 82 -3.39 -14.57 -1.01
C GLY A 82 -2.54 -13.90 0.07
N LYS A 83 -1.25 -14.23 0.09
CA LYS A 83 -0.27 -13.71 1.07
C LYS A 83 -0.28 -12.18 1.08
N GLY A 84 -0.33 -11.58 2.29
CA GLY A 84 -0.18 -10.13 2.50
C GLY A 84 -1.40 -9.28 2.14
N VAL A 85 -2.52 -9.90 1.76
CA VAL A 85 -3.73 -9.21 1.30
C VAL A 85 -4.84 -9.33 2.33
N ALA A 86 -5.51 -8.21 2.62
CA ALA A 86 -6.65 -8.19 3.53
C ALA A 86 -7.93 -8.55 2.76
N ALA A 87 -8.53 -9.71 3.09
CA ALA A 87 -9.76 -10.19 2.45
C ALA A 87 -10.95 -9.22 2.56
N SER A 88 -10.97 -8.37 3.59
CA SER A 88 -11.98 -7.32 3.79
C SER A 88 -11.90 -6.20 2.76
N LEU A 89 -10.73 -5.99 2.15
CA LEU A 89 -10.52 -4.96 1.13
C LEU A 89 -10.83 -5.47 -0.28
N LEU A 90 -10.88 -6.78 -0.51
CA LEU A 90 -11.25 -7.36 -1.80
C LEU A 90 -12.75 -7.17 -2.08
N GLY A 91 -13.06 -6.81 -3.32
CA GLY A 91 -14.42 -6.67 -3.81
C GLY A 91 -14.49 -6.84 -5.32
N THR A 92 -15.65 -6.51 -5.88
CA THR A 92 -15.88 -6.48 -7.31
C THR A 92 -16.63 -5.22 -7.70
N THR A 93 -16.53 -4.85 -8.98
CA THR A 93 -17.36 -3.83 -9.61
C THR A 93 -17.88 -4.36 -10.93
N GLN A 94 -19.15 -4.08 -11.25
CA GLN A 94 -19.70 -4.38 -12.56
C GLN A 94 -19.22 -3.34 -13.57
N ARG A 95 -18.80 -3.80 -14.75
CA ARG A 95 -18.44 -2.96 -15.89
C ARG A 95 -19.64 -2.78 -16.81
N ARG A 96 -19.57 -1.82 -17.73
CA ARG A 96 -20.66 -1.49 -18.68
C ARG A 96 -21.09 -2.64 -19.61
N ASN A 97 -20.23 -3.64 -19.79
CA ASN A 97 -20.47 -4.83 -20.61
C ASN A 97 -20.83 -6.05 -19.75
N ASP A 98 -21.33 -5.82 -18.52
CA ASP A 98 -21.72 -6.83 -17.54
C ASP A 98 -20.62 -7.77 -17.04
N THR A 99 -19.37 -7.53 -17.43
CA THR A 99 -18.23 -8.24 -16.84
C THR A 99 -17.94 -7.72 -15.43
N LEU A 100 -17.53 -8.60 -14.53
CA LEU A 100 -17.06 -8.22 -13.20
C LEU A 100 -15.56 -8.00 -13.22
N GLN A 101 -15.13 -6.93 -12.57
CA GLN A 101 -13.73 -6.59 -12.36
C GLN A 101 -13.41 -6.64 -10.87
N ALA A 102 -12.26 -7.19 -10.51
CA ALA A 102 -11.75 -7.17 -9.15
C ALA A 102 -11.52 -5.72 -8.70
N THR A 103 -11.87 -5.44 -7.44
CA THR A 103 -11.49 -4.22 -6.75
C THR A 103 -10.68 -4.54 -5.49
N TYR A 104 -9.82 -3.61 -5.09
CA TYR A 104 -9.16 -3.67 -3.79
C TYR A 104 -9.24 -2.33 -3.08
N ASN A 105 -9.74 -2.35 -1.84
CA ASN A 105 -10.23 -1.18 -1.12
C ASN A 105 -11.20 -0.37 -2.00
N GLY A 106 -11.97 -1.03 -2.88
CA GLY A 106 -12.87 -0.39 -3.85
C GLY A 106 -12.19 0.28 -5.05
N TRP A 107 -10.88 0.18 -5.25
CA TRP A 107 -10.25 0.62 -6.50
C TRP A 107 -10.28 -0.49 -7.56
N PRO A 108 -10.75 -0.24 -8.80
CA PRO A 108 -10.66 -1.21 -9.89
C PRO A 108 -9.21 -1.59 -10.20
N LEU A 109 -8.93 -2.89 -10.34
CA LEU A 109 -7.59 -3.42 -10.57
C LEU A 109 -7.34 -3.73 -12.05
N TYR A 110 -6.13 -3.40 -12.52
CA TYR A 110 -5.72 -3.59 -13.91
C TYR A 110 -4.34 -4.23 -14.02
N TYR A 111 -4.11 -4.90 -15.14
CA TYR A 111 -2.78 -5.21 -15.65
C TYR A 111 -2.26 -4.09 -16.54
N PHE A 112 -0.98 -4.15 -16.88
CA PHE A 112 -0.39 -3.33 -17.92
C PHE A 112 0.04 -4.18 -19.11
N ALA A 113 -0.39 -3.84 -20.32
CA ALA A 113 -0.14 -4.65 -21.52
C ALA A 113 1.35 -4.79 -21.90
N ARG A 114 2.23 -3.93 -21.35
CA ARG A 114 3.68 -4.02 -21.58
C ARG A 114 4.44 -4.75 -20.49
N ASP A 115 3.78 -5.23 -19.44
CA ASP A 115 4.38 -6.17 -18.49
C ASP A 115 4.33 -7.58 -19.11
N GLN A 116 5.50 -8.19 -19.31
CA GLN A 116 5.66 -9.44 -20.04
C GLN A 116 5.91 -10.63 -19.12
N LYS A 117 6.48 -10.38 -17.95
CA LYS A 117 6.81 -11.41 -16.96
C LYS A 117 6.41 -11.00 -15.55
N ALA A 118 6.36 -11.99 -14.66
CA ALA A 118 6.14 -11.77 -13.24
C ALA A 118 7.17 -10.78 -12.67
N GLY A 119 6.70 -9.86 -11.85
CA GLY A 119 7.53 -8.82 -11.25
C GLY A 119 7.83 -7.60 -12.14
N ASP A 120 7.43 -7.60 -13.41
CA ASP A 120 7.50 -6.38 -14.23
C ASP A 120 6.59 -5.30 -13.64
N THR A 121 7.13 -4.09 -13.46
CA THR A 121 6.38 -2.94 -12.93
C THR A 121 6.40 -1.76 -13.91
N ASN A 122 6.41 -2.02 -15.22
CA ASN A 122 6.65 -0.98 -16.24
C ASN A 122 5.49 0.02 -16.35
N GLY A 123 4.32 -0.33 -15.80
CA GLY A 123 3.14 0.55 -15.74
C GLY A 123 3.24 1.63 -14.65
N GLN A 124 4.20 1.50 -13.74
CA GLN A 124 4.31 2.39 -12.59
C GLN A 124 4.56 3.84 -13.01
N GLY A 125 3.64 4.73 -12.65
CA GLY A 125 3.74 6.17 -12.93
C GLY A 125 3.40 6.57 -14.37
N VAL A 126 2.95 5.64 -15.22
CA VAL A 126 2.60 5.97 -16.62
C VAL A 126 1.51 7.06 -16.65
N GLY A 127 1.78 8.14 -17.37
CA GLY A 127 0.89 9.29 -17.49
C GLY A 127 0.59 10.02 -16.17
N GLY A 128 1.32 9.73 -15.08
CA GLY A 128 1.08 10.30 -13.75
C GLY A 128 -0.24 9.85 -13.10
N VAL A 129 -0.91 8.84 -13.67
CA VAL A 129 -2.26 8.41 -13.28
C VAL A 129 -2.39 6.90 -13.07
N TRP A 130 -1.37 6.12 -13.40
CA TRP A 130 -1.32 4.67 -13.22
C TRP A 130 -0.28 4.30 -12.17
N PHE A 131 -0.68 3.53 -11.16
CA PHE A 131 0.19 3.21 -10.03
C PHE A 131 -0.04 1.80 -9.52
N LEU A 132 1.04 1.14 -9.11
CA LEU A 132 0.99 -0.11 -8.35
C LEU A 132 0.12 0.08 -7.10
N VAL A 133 -0.57 -0.97 -6.69
CA VAL A 133 -1.44 -0.94 -5.51
C VAL A 133 -0.70 -1.49 -4.31
N SER A 134 -0.68 -0.76 -3.19
CA SER A 134 -0.10 -1.25 -1.93
C SER A 134 -1.01 -2.27 -1.21
N PRO A 135 -0.50 -3.01 -0.22
CA PRO A 135 -1.32 -3.91 0.61
C PRO A 135 -2.50 -3.23 1.33
N TYR A 136 -2.45 -1.91 1.48
CA TYR A 136 -3.51 -1.10 2.11
C TYR A 136 -4.54 -0.56 1.10
N GLY A 137 -4.39 -0.90 -0.19
CA GLY A 137 -5.32 -0.50 -1.25
C GLY A 137 -5.27 0.99 -1.55
N VAL A 138 -4.07 1.54 -1.54
CA VAL A 138 -3.76 2.90 -2.02
C VAL A 138 -2.62 2.84 -3.04
N ALA A 139 -2.59 3.82 -3.94
CA ALA A 139 -1.55 3.93 -4.96
C ALA A 139 -0.17 4.06 -4.32
N ILE A 140 0.77 3.24 -4.76
CA ILE A 140 2.19 3.47 -4.54
C ILE A 140 2.58 4.53 -5.56
N LYS A 141 2.53 5.80 -5.17
CA LYS A 141 3.14 6.85 -5.97
C LYS A 141 4.64 6.79 -5.73
N PRO A 142 5.49 7.05 -6.76
CA PRO A 142 6.89 7.33 -6.49
C PRO A 142 6.92 8.40 -5.38
N PRO A 143 7.82 8.30 -4.41
CA PRO A 143 7.83 9.28 -3.35
C PRO A 143 7.94 10.70 -3.94
N GLN A 144 7.00 11.60 -3.61
CA GLN A 144 7.52 12.72 -2.84
C GLN A 144 7.99 12.07 -1.55
N PRO A 145 9.29 12.16 -1.23
CA PRO A 145 9.89 11.28 -0.23
C PRO A 145 9.12 11.35 1.09
N SER A 146 8.52 10.22 1.45
CA SER A 146 7.72 9.99 2.65
C SER A 146 7.90 8.53 3.07
N PRO A 147 8.22 8.27 4.36
CA PRO A 147 8.94 7.07 4.78
C PRO A 147 8.04 5.85 4.77
N ALA A 148 8.50 4.81 4.09
CA ALA A 148 7.90 3.50 4.10
C ALA A 148 7.86 2.91 5.52
N ALA A 149 6.71 2.37 5.88
CA ALA A 149 6.59 1.33 6.88
C ALA A 149 6.93 -0.02 6.24
N THR A 150 7.82 -0.78 6.88
CA THR A 150 7.95 -2.24 6.72
C THR A 150 7.40 -2.91 8.01
N PRO A 151 6.84 -4.14 7.94
CA PRO A 151 6.16 -4.79 9.06
C PRO A 151 7.10 -5.19 10.20
N ALA A 152 6.52 -5.32 11.39
CA ALA A 152 7.19 -5.73 12.63
C ALA A 152 7.64 -7.20 12.62
N THR A 153 8.91 -7.41 12.94
CA THR A 153 9.44 -8.53 13.75
C THR A 153 10.17 -7.87 14.93
N PRO A 154 10.10 -8.37 16.18
CA PRO A 154 10.58 -7.62 17.34
C PRO A 154 12.11 -7.74 17.45
N GLU A 155 12.84 -6.73 16.99
CA GLU A 155 14.25 -6.50 17.32
C GLU A 155 14.49 -5.02 17.66
N PRO A 156 15.51 -4.72 18.49
CA PRO A 156 15.39 -3.74 19.55
C PRO A 156 15.40 -2.30 19.04
N MET A 157 14.68 -1.45 19.78
CA MET A 157 14.33 -0.04 19.55
C MET A 157 15.49 0.96 19.38
N VAL A 158 16.63 0.58 18.81
CA VAL A 158 17.82 1.45 18.68
C VAL A 158 18.00 2.00 17.26
N ALA A 159 17.48 1.35 16.20
CA ALA A 159 17.77 1.74 14.81
C ALA A 159 16.93 2.90 14.23
N ALA A 160 15.82 3.29 14.86
CA ALA A 160 14.92 4.30 14.29
C ALA A 160 15.52 5.73 14.31
N ALA A 161 16.49 6.01 15.18
CA ALA A 161 17.23 7.29 15.20
C ALA A 161 18.14 7.49 13.96
N GLN A 162 18.32 6.43 13.15
CA GLN A 162 19.15 6.44 11.94
C GLN A 162 18.33 6.40 10.64
N ASN A 163 17.00 6.53 10.69
CA ASN A 163 16.18 6.59 9.48
C ASN A 163 16.32 7.98 8.80
N PRO A 164 17.12 8.12 7.72
CA PRO A 164 17.44 9.43 7.14
C PRO A 164 16.21 10.06 6.47
N GLU A 165 15.27 9.23 6.04
CA GLU A 165 14.03 9.69 5.40
C GLU A 165 13.07 10.30 6.42
N LEU A 166 12.91 9.67 7.59
CA LEU A 166 12.11 10.19 8.68
C LEU A 166 12.68 11.51 9.23
N MET A 167 14.02 11.57 9.38
CA MET A 167 14.71 12.80 9.82
C MET A 167 14.54 13.93 8.80
N ARG A 168 14.66 13.66 7.49
CA ARG A 168 14.45 14.65 6.44
C ARG A 168 13.00 15.14 6.36
N ALA A 169 12.02 14.24 6.52
CA ALA A 169 10.62 14.61 6.57
C ALA A 169 10.29 15.45 7.82
N GLY A 170 10.84 15.07 8.98
CA GLY A 170 10.73 15.82 10.22
C GLY A 170 11.36 17.20 10.14
N GLU A 171 12.53 17.34 9.49
CA GLU A 171 13.19 18.62 9.26
C GLU A 171 12.34 19.55 8.39
N ALA A 172 11.81 19.05 7.27
CA ALA A 172 10.97 19.84 6.37
C ALA A 172 9.71 20.35 7.09
N ALA A 173 9.04 19.48 7.84
CA ALA A 173 7.86 19.84 8.61
C ALA A 173 8.20 20.78 9.78
N PHE A 174 9.35 20.62 10.42
CA PHE A 174 9.85 21.54 11.45
C PHE A 174 10.11 22.94 10.88
N LYS A 175 10.75 23.04 9.70
CA LYS A 175 11.00 24.32 9.02
C LYS A 175 9.69 25.04 8.68
N ALA A 176 8.70 24.30 8.19
CA ALA A 176 7.40 24.86 7.82
C ALA A 176 6.58 25.35 9.03
N ASN A 177 6.69 24.69 10.18
CA ASN A 177 5.74 24.89 11.29
C ASN A 177 6.34 25.45 12.59
N CYS A 178 7.64 25.24 12.83
CA CYS A 178 8.25 25.39 14.16
C CYS A 178 9.46 26.33 14.16
N ALA A 179 10.23 26.37 13.07
CA ALA A 179 11.48 27.11 12.99
C ALA A 179 11.31 28.63 13.17
N MET A 180 10.12 29.18 12.86
CA MET A 180 9.83 30.60 13.04
C MET A 180 10.04 31.08 14.49
N CYS A 181 9.80 30.22 15.49
CA CYS A 181 10.00 30.57 16.90
C CYS A 181 11.20 29.84 17.52
N HIS A 182 11.42 28.58 17.16
CA HIS A 182 12.48 27.75 17.74
C HIS A 182 13.82 27.87 17.00
N GLY A 183 13.87 28.61 15.88
CA GLY A 183 15.05 28.79 15.04
C GLY A 183 15.38 27.54 14.22
N GLU A 184 15.92 27.72 13.00
CA GLU A 184 16.30 26.59 12.13
C GLU A 184 17.36 25.66 12.73
N GLN A 185 18.18 26.19 13.65
CA GLN A 185 19.18 25.42 14.39
C GLN A 185 18.72 25.04 15.81
N GLY A 186 17.43 25.19 16.12
CA GLY A 186 16.89 24.89 17.45
C GLY A 186 17.38 25.82 18.57
N ARG A 187 17.98 26.97 18.22
CA ARG A 187 18.54 27.96 19.17
C ARG A 187 17.61 29.17 19.43
N GLY A 188 16.37 29.11 18.95
CA GLY A 188 15.34 30.11 19.21
C GLY A 188 14.81 30.06 20.65
N ASN A 189 13.65 30.70 20.89
CA ASN A 189 13.08 30.79 22.24
C ASN A 189 11.69 30.12 22.32
N PRO A 190 11.53 29.01 23.06
CA PRO A 190 12.56 28.31 23.83
C PRO A 190 13.51 27.48 22.94
N ALA A 191 14.72 27.26 23.43
CA ALA A 191 15.73 26.47 22.73
C ALA A 191 15.38 24.98 22.75
N LEU A 192 15.57 24.33 21.60
CA LEU A 192 15.44 22.89 21.40
C LEU A 192 16.81 22.19 21.33
N ALA A 193 17.87 22.91 20.93
CA ALA A 193 19.23 22.37 20.92
C ALA A 193 19.70 22.03 22.34
N GLU A 194 20.34 20.85 22.48
CA GLU A 194 20.91 20.32 23.74
C GLU A 194 19.93 20.34 24.94
N ASN A 195 18.63 20.29 24.67
CA ASN A 195 17.60 20.46 25.69
C ASN A 195 17.18 19.11 26.30
N ARG A 196 17.68 18.83 27.52
CA ARG A 196 17.38 17.59 28.26
C ARG A 196 15.89 17.34 28.52
N LYS A 197 15.04 18.37 28.55
CA LYS A 197 13.57 18.16 28.71
C LYS A 197 12.98 17.38 27.53
N LEU A 198 13.63 17.42 26.37
CA LEU A 198 13.24 16.67 25.20
C LEU A 198 13.51 15.17 25.34
N GLN A 199 14.07 14.67 26.46
CA GLN A 199 14.16 13.23 26.74
C GLN A 199 12.78 12.60 26.98
N ASP A 200 11.87 13.32 27.63
CA ASP A 200 10.52 12.85 27.89
C ASP A 200 9.67 12.97 26.61
N ALA A 201 9.45 11.84 25.94
CA ALA A 201 8.70 11.80 24.69
C ALA A 201 7.24 12.21 24.88
N ASP A 202 6.67 11.86 26.03
CA ASP A 202 5.27 12.12 26.33
C ASP A 202 5.02 13.62 26.53
N PHE A 203 5.92 14.27 27.27
CA PHE A 203 5.94 15.72 27.41
C PHE A 203 5.97 16.41 26.04
N VAL A 204 6.90 16.02 25.16
CA VAL A 204 7.06 16.66 23.85
C VAL A 204 5.84 16.40 22.94
N ILE A 205 5.29 15.18 22.95
CA ILE A 205 4.08 14.84 22.19
C ILE A 205 2.90 15.70 22.65
N ARG A 206 2.64 15.79 23.96
CA ARG A 206 1.55 16.60 24.49
C ARG A 206 1.75 18.09 24.18
N GLN A 207 2.99 18.57 24.26
CA GLN A 207 3.33 19.96 23.99
C GLN A 207 3.08 20.34 22.52
N VAL A 208 3.36 19.45 21.56
CA VAL A 208 3.08 19.68 20.13
C VAL A 208 1.58 19.53 19.83
N LEU A 209 0.92 18.51 20.39
CA LEU A 209 -0.50 18.27 20.17
C LEU A 209 -1.36 19.43 20.71
N ARG A 210 -1.09 19.87 21.94
CA ARG A 210 -1.96 20.77 22.70
C ARG A 210 -1.45 22.21 22.78
N GLY A 211 -0.21 22.45 22.35
CA GLY A 211 0.41 23.76 22.44
C GLY A 211 0.65 24.21 23.89
N SER A 212 0.95 25.49 24.05
CA SER A 212 1.00 26.21 25.33
C SER A 212 0.48 27.63 25.09
N ARG A 213 0.62 28.52 26.07
CA ARG A 213 0.15 29.91 25.95
C ARG A 213 0.70 30.64 24.72
N TYR A 214 1.92 30.31 24.27
CA TYR A 214 2.58 30.96 23.12
C TYR A 214 2.90 30.00 21.98
N MET A 215 2.95 28.68 22.25
CA MET A 215 3.14 27.67 21.23
C MET A 215 1.77 27.21 20.72
N PRO A 216 1.44 27.35 19.43
CA PRO A 216 0.15 26.89 18.92
C PRO A 216 0.00 25.37 19.06
N ALA A 217 -1.26 24.92 19.18
CA ALA A 217 -1.60 23.50 19.12
C ALA A 217 -1.56 23.01 17.67
N PHE A 218 -0.94 21.85 17.43
CA PHE A 218 -0.82 21.26 16.10
C PHE A 218 -1.62 19.98 15.93
N GLY A 219 -2.28 19.48 16.98
CA GLY A 219 -3.08 18.26 16.93
C GLY A 219 -4.02 18.24 15.72
N ASP A 220 -4.84 19.26 15.55
CA ASP A 220 -5.84 19.26 14.47
C ASP A 220 -5.28 19.69 13.10
N ARG A 221 -4.01 20.11 13.05
CA ARG A 221 -3.38 20.66 11.84
C ARG A 221 -2.46 19.68 11.14
N LEU A 222 -1.86 18.76 11.89
CA LEU A 222 -0.87 17.82 11.41
C LEU A 222 -1.32 16.40 11.72
N SER A 223 -1.02 15.47 10.83
CA SER A 223 -1.26 14.05 11.05
C SER A 223 -0.37 13.48 12.18
N ASP A 224 -0.76 12.33 12.73
CA ASP A 224 0.07 11.58 13.69
C ASP A 224 1.49 11.31 13.16
N ARG A 225 1.58 11.01 11.86
CA ARG A 225 2.85 10.78 11.16
C ARG A 225 3.72 12.02 11.13
N GLU A 226 3.17 13.16 10.77
CA GLU A 226 3.92 14.42 10.71
C GLU A 226 4.41 14.84 12.09
N ILE A 227 3.56 14.72 13.11
CA ILE A 227 3.93 15.04 14.49
C ILE A 227 5.03 14.08 14.99
N ALA A 228 4.92 12.77 14.71
CA ALA A 228 5.94 11.79 15.07
C ALA A 228 7.29 12.09 14.38
N ALA A 229 7.28 12.48 13.11
CA ALA A 229 8.48 12.85 12.35
C ALA A 229 9.12 14.14 12.90
N ILE A 230 8.34 15.19 13.15
CA ILE A 230 8.82 16.46 13.73
C ILE A 230 9.50 16.21 15.08
N ILE A 231 8.82 15.48 15.97
CA ILE A 231 9.32 15.23 17.33
C ILE A 231 10.59 14.36 17.27
N THR A 232 10.62 13.35 16.39
CA THR A 232 11.81 12.53 16.18
C THR A 232 12.99 13.37 15.68
N PHE A 233 12.77 14.27 14.72
CA PHE A 233 13.80 15.20 14.26
C PHE A 233 14.32 16.09 15.40
N ILE A 234 13.43 16.73 16.16
CA ILE A 234 13.81 17.60 17.28
C ILE A 234 14.65 16.85 18.33
N ARG A 235 14.25 15.63 18.67
CA ARG A 235 14.88 14.78 19.69
C ARG A 235 16.23 14.19 19.29
N ASN A 236 16.62 14.29 18.02
CA ASN A 236 17.85 13.70 17.49
C ASN A 236 18.66 14.72 16.66
N SER A 237 18.39 16.01 16.86
CA SER A 237 19.11 17.12 16.22
C SER A 237 19.83 17.99 17.24
N TRP A 238 20.82 18.75 16.78
CA TRP A 238 21.49 19.81 17.58
C TRP A 238 21.96 19.33 18.96
N GLY A 239 22.69 18.21 18.98
CA GLY A 239 23.23 17.63 20.21
C GLY A 239 22.26 16.75 21.01
N ASN A 240 20.99 16.63 20.57
CA ASN A 240 20.05 15.69 21.16
C ASN A 240 20.23 14.28 20.56
N ASN A 241 19.98 13.26 21.36
CA ASN A 241 19.93 11.86 20.93
C ASN A 241 19.00 11.07 21.87
N TYR A 242 17.70 11.28 21.72
CA TYR A 242 16.69 10.76 22.65
C TYR A 242 15.80 9.69 22.02
N GLY A 243 16.16 9.17 20.84
CA GLY A 243 15.40 8.14 20.16
C GLY A 243 14.11 8.67 19.55
N THR A 244 13.29 7.75 19.03
CA THR A 244 12.19 8.08 18.12
C THR A 244 10.82 8.13 18.79
N VAL A 245 9.92 8.87 18.14
CA VAL A 245 8.49 8.86 18.44
C VAL A 245 7.77 8.23 17.27
N THR A 246 6.87 7.28 17.55
CA THR A 246 6.08 6.59 16.53
C THR A 246 4.69 7.20 16.37
N GLU A 247 4.05 6.95 15.23
CA GLU A 247 2.63 7.32 14.99
C GLU A 247 1.71 6.80 16.10
N GLY A 248 1.90 5.56 16.55
CA GLY A 248 1.11 4.98 17.63
C GLY A 248 1.29 5.70 18.96
N MET A 249 2.48 6.20 19.25
CA MET A 249 2.73 7.02 20.44
C MET A 249 1.96 8.35 20.38
N VAL A 250 1.89 8.99 19.21
CA VAL A 250 1.13 10.24 19.04
C VAL A 250 -0.37 9.96 19.11
N LYS A 251 -0.84 8.93 18.39
CA LYS A 251 -2.26 8.56 18.31
C LYS A 251 -2.89 8.25 19.68
N THR A 252 -2.12 7.66 20.59
CA THR A 252 -2.58 7.35 21.96
C THR A 252 -2.65 8.56 22.89
N ARG A 253 -2.22 9.75 22.45
CA ARG A 253 -2.11 10.98 23.26
C ARG A 253 -2.91 12.17 22.72
N ARG A 254 -3.51 12.00 21.54
CA ARG A 254 -4.56 12.89 21.03
C ARG A 254 -5.74 12.88 21.99
#